data_AF-A0A7S1TWF2-F1
#
_entry.id   AF-A0A7S1TWF2-F1
#
_cell.length_a   1.000
_cell.length_b   1.000
_cell.length_c   1.000
_cell.angle_alpha   90.00
_cell.angle_beta   90.00
_cell.angle_gamma   90.00
#
_symmetry.space_group_name_H-M   'P 1'
#
loop_
_entity.id
_entity.type
_entity.pdbx_description
1 polymer ?
#
loop_
_entity_poly.entity_id
_entity_poly.type
_entity_poly.pdbx_seq_one_letter_code
_entity_poly.pdbx_strand_id
1 'polypeptide(L)'
;PRTRAGARGGGGGGAGRSKMAAFQSRTIYLNVYNLTPHNGWLGSVGAGVYHSAIEISGREYSFSNEGVLVTTGRTGKQEDLHERLELGDFEGSMNLVNQRVSELRQEFAPGTYNVLTQNCNHFSNAFSTALLGVGIPAWVNRMAGFMSW
;
A
#
# COMPACT_ATOMS: atom_id res chain seq x y z
N PRO A 1 49.04 60.46 11.98
CA PRO A 1 49.88 59.27 11.75
C PRO A 1 49.09 57.97 11.95
N ARG A 2 49.04 57.16 10.87
CA ARG A 2 48.66 55.74 10.79
C ARG A 2 47.18 55.36 10.85
N THR A 3 46.59 55.43 9.68
CA THR A 3 45.49 54.59 9.16
C THR A 3 45.90 53.11 9.04
N ARG A 4 44.96 52.19 9.28
CA ARG A 4 45.00 50.75 8.91
C ARG A 4 43.55 50.32 8.64
N ALA A 5 43.17 50.10 7.36
CA ALA A 5 42.98 48.79 6.70
C ALA A 5 41.94 47.89 7.41
N GLY A 6 41.01 47.19 6.78
CA GLY A 6 40.67 46.85 5.40
C GLY A 6 39.47 45.89 5.49
N ALA A 7 38.49 45.97 4.59
CA ALA A 7 38.32 45.05 3.44
C ALA A 7 37.33 43.90 3.68
N ARG A 8 36.45 43.71 2.67
CA ARG A 8 35.69 42.50 2.28
C ARG A 8 34.52 42.13 3.21
N GLY A 9 33.29 41.87 2.74
CA GLY A 9 32.85 41.39 1.43
C GLY A 9 32.06 40.10 1.66
N GLY A 10 30.92 39.93 0.99
CA GLY A 10 30.25 38.63 0.90
C GLY A 10 28.77 38.67 1.23
N GLY A 11 27.95 38.94 0.21
CA GLY A 11 26.56 38.53 0.21
C GLY A 11 26.45 37.00 0.32
N GLY A 12 25.37 36.57 0.96
CA GLY A 12 24.98 35.17 1.05
C GLY A 12 23.48 35.10 1.20
N GLY A 13 22.77 35.26 0.09
CA GLY A 13 21.35 34.91 0.01
C GLY A 13 21.20 33.45 0.38
N GLY A 14 20.44 33.19 1.45
CA GLY A 14 20.02 31.84 1.83
C GLY A 14 19.06 31.30 0.79
N ALA A 15 19.61 30.78 -0.31
CA ALA A 15 18.87 30.03 -1.30
C ALA A 15 18.23 28.80 -0.64
N GLY A 16 16.95 28.63 -0.92
CA GLY A 16 16.09 27.62 -0.31
C GLY A 16 16.65 26.20 -0.42
N ARG A 17 16.76 25.53 0.71
CA ARG A 17 16.76 24.07 0.75
C ARG A 17 15.31 23.63 0.68
N SER A 18 14.75 23.58 -0.53
CA SER A 18 13.58 22.76 -0.79
C SER A 18 13.93 21.35 -0.34
N LYS A 19 13.34 20.89 0.77
CA LYS A 19 13.33 19.48 1.16
C LYS A 19 12.64 18.73 0.01
N MET A 20 13.40 18.27 -0.98
CA MET A 20 12.90 17.22 -1.85
C MET A 20 12.60 16.05 -0.93
N ALA A 21 11.34 15.63 -0.86
CA ALA A 21 10.96 14.44 -0.13
C ALA A 21 11.91 13.32 -0.56
N ALA A 22 12.70 12.79 0.37
CA ALA A 22 13.79 11.88 0.04
C ALA A 22 13.23 10.70 -0.77
N PHE A 23 13.74 10.53 -1.99
CA PHE A 23 13.61 9.28 -2.72
C PHE A 23 14.23 8.19 -1.83
N GLN A 24 13.39 7.29 -1.35
CA GLN A 24 13.81 6.14 -0.56
C GLN A 24 13.21 4.91 -1.23
N SER A 25 14.06 3.91 -1.49
CA SER A 25 13.59 2.58 -1.84
C SER A 25 12.82 2.00 -0.66
N ARG A 26 11.65 1.44 -0.94
CA ARG A 26 10.76 0.84 0.05
C ARG A 26 10.28 -0.51 -0.45
N THR A 27 10.59 -1.55 0.31
CA THR A 27 10.05 -2.87 0.05
C THR A 27 8.55 -2.88 0.30
N ILE A 28 7.82 -3.40 -0.69
CA ILE A 28 6.38 -3.63 -0.64
C ILE A 28 6.14 -5.09 -0.31
N TYR A 29 5.33 -5.32 0.72
CA TYR A 29 4.92 -6.66 1.11
C TYR A 29 3.45 -6.89 0.79
N LEU A 30 3.11 -8.15 0.49
CA LEU A 30 1.76 -8.66 0.51
C LEU A 30 1.60 -9.52 1.77
N ASN A 31 0.71 -9.11 2.67
CA ASN A 31 0.31 -9.92 3.80
C ASN A 31 -0.95 -10.70 3.42
N VAL A 32 -0.89 -12.02 3.55
CA VAL A 32 -1.97 -12.96 3.24
C VAL A 32 -2.46 -13.58 4.53
N TYR A 33 -3.75 -13.47 4.80
CA TYR A 33 -4.39 -13.92 6.02
C TYR A 33 -5.39 -15.03 5.71
N ASN A 34 -5.44 -16.04 6.58
CA ASN A 34 -6.50 -17.04 6.56
C ASN A 34 -7.80 -16.40 7.04
N LEU A 35 -8.83 -16.43 6.20
CA LEU A 35 -10.15 -16.01 6.62
C LEU A 35 -10.81 -17.18 7.37
N THR A 36 -10.86 -17.06 8.70
CA THR A 36 -11.62 -17.98 9.54
C THR A 36 -13.11 -17.60 9.52
N PRO A 37 -14.05 -18.56 9.56
CA PRO A 37 -15.50 -18.29 9.59
C PRO A 37 -15.96 -17.38 10.74
N HIS A 38 -15.14 -17.22 11.78
CA HIS A 38 -15.44 -16.38 12.96
C HIS A 38 -15.13 -14.90 12.75
N ASN A 39 -14.31 -14.55 11.75
CA ASN A 39 -14.06 -13.16 11.41
C ASN A 39 -15.28 -12.72 10.58
N GLY A 40 -16.16 -11.89 11.18
CA GLY A 40 -17.45 -11.43 10.64
C GLY A 40 -17.44 -10.70 9.28
N TRP A 41 -16.35 -10.86 8.54
CA TRP A 41 -16.14 -10.52 7.14
C TRP A 41 -16.71 -11.58 6.18
N LEU A 42 -16.90 -12.83 6.63
CA LEU A 42 -17.44 -13.92 5.81
C LEU A 42 -18.84 -14.30 6.29
N GLY A 43 -19.86 -13.70 5.68
CA GLY A 43 -21.14 -14.36 5.62
C GLY A 43 -21.01 -15.62 4.75
N SER A 44 -20.96 -16.80 5.36
CA SER A 44 -21.13 -18.12 4.70
C SER A 44 -20.29 -18.37 3.43
N VAL A 45 -18.97 -18.10 3.43
CA VAL A 45 -18.09 -18.48 2.31
C VAL A 45 -17.08 -19.51 2.80
N GLY A 46 -17.06 -20.66 2.10
CA GLY A 46 -16.29 -21.86 2.47
C GLY A 46 -14.78 -21.73 2.29
N ALA A 47 -14.07 -22.79 2.69
CA ALA A 47 -12.62 -22.91 2.72
C ALA A 47 -11.95 -22.47 1.41
N GLY A 48 -11.11 -21.42 1.47
CA GLY A 48 -10.30 -20.97 0.32
C GLY A 48 -10.32 -19.47 0.04
N VAL A 49 -11.04 -18.64 0.80
CA VAL A 49 -10.91 -17.18 0.68
C VAL A 49 -9.68 -16.76 1.47
N TYR A 50 -8.71 -16.13 0.81
CA TYR A 50 -7.66 -15.38 1.51
C TYR A 50 -8.05 -13.92 1.57
N HIS A 51 -7.72 -13.28 2.69
CA HIS A 51 -7.67 -11.83 2.78
C HIS A 51 -6.25 -11.37 2.50
N SER A 52 -6.07 -10.36 1.66
CA SER A 52 -4.75 -9.77 1.45
C SER A 52 -4.73 -8.27 1.68
N ALA A 53 -3.57 -7.78 2.14
CA ALA A 53 -3.28 -6.37 2.32
C ALA A 53 -1.86 -6.05 1.82
N ILE A 54 -1.68 -4.87 1.23
CA ILE A 54 -0.37 -4.35 0.84
C ILE A 54 0.24 -3.58 2.02
N GLU A 55 1.48 -3.89 2.40
CA GLU A 55 2.20 -3.21 3.47
C GLU A 55 3.36 -2.40 2.90
N ILE A 56 3.40 -1.10 3.22
CA ILE A 56 4.45 -0.17 2.80
C ILE A 56 4.82 0.72 3.98
N SER A 57 6.11 0.69 4.37
CA SER A 57 6.62 1.50 5.49
C SER A 57 5.78 1.39 6.78
N GLY A 58 5.34 0.18 7.12
CA GLY A 58 4.55 -0.09 8.32
C GLY A 58 3.08 0.34 8.25
N ARG A 59 2.59 0.74 7.06
CA ARG A 59 1.17 1.00 6.81
C ARG A 59 0.59 -0.11 5.96
N GLU A 60 -0.52 -0.69 6.38
CA GLU A 60 -1.27 -1.64 5.57
C GLU A 60 -2.42 -0.96 4.82
N TYR A 61 -2.65 -1.43 3.61
CA TYR A 61 -3.68 -0.98 2.70
C TYR A 61 -4.52 -2.18 2.30
N SER A 62 -5.81 -2.13 2.58
CA SER A 62 -6.75 -3.20 2.28
C SER A 62 -8.10 -2.64 1.82
N PHE A 63 -8.93 -3.48 1.22
CA PHE A 63 -10.26 -3.10 0.75
C PHE A 63 -11.33 -3.95 1.42
N SER A 64 -12.39 -3.31 1.91
CA SER A 64 -13.54 -3.92 2.55
C SER A 64 -14.84 -3.29 2.07
N ASN A 65 -15.98 -3.70 2.62
CA ASN A 65 -17.26 -3.06 2.35
C ASN A 65 -17.29 -1.56 2.73
N GLU A 66 -16.40 -1.11 3.60
CA GLU A 66 -16.24 0.30 3.97
C GLU A 66 -15.33 1.09 3.01
N GLY A 67 -14.82 0.45 1.96
CA GLY A 67 -13.88 1.05 1.02
C GLY A 67 -12.41 0.70 1.33
N VAL A 68 -11.49 1.49 0.76
CA VAL A 68 -10.05 1.31 0.99
C VAL A 68 -9.64 1.83 2.36
N LEU A 69 -9.24 0.90 3.23
CA LEU A 69 -8.78 1.13 4.59
C LEU A 69 -7.25 1.25 4.61
N VAL A 70 -6.75 2.12 5.49
CA VAL A 70 -5.32 2.27 5.75
C VAL A 70 -5.07 2.24 7.25
N THR A 71 -4.29 1.28 7.70
CA THR A 71 -4.00 1.04 9.13
C THR A 71 -2.51 1.18 9.39
N THR A 72 -2.15 1.61 10.61
CA THR A 72 -0.77 1.57 11.09
C THR A 72 -0.53 0.21 11.73
N GLY A 73 0.47 -0.52 11.25
CA GLY A 73 0.66 -1.93 11.61
C GLY A 73 -0.26 -2.86 10.81
N ARG A 74 -0.29 -4.12 11.22
CA ARG A 74 -1.08 -5.16 10.55
C ARG A 74 -2.54 -5.13 10.99
N THR A 75 -3.43 -5.28 10.02
CA THR A 75 -4.89 -5.22 10.15
C THR A 75 -5.44 -6.54 10.68
N GLY A 76 -4.75 -7.66 10.40
CA GLY A 76 -5.06 -8.97 10.95
C GLY A 76 -4.32 -9.25 12.24
N LYS A 77 -4.85 -10.20 13.03
CA LYS A 77 -4.09 -10.75 14.15
C LYS A 77 -2.89 -11.55 13.62
N GLN A 78 -1.78 -11.55 14.35
CA GLN A 78 -0.57 -12.24 13.90
C GLN A 78 -0.81 -13.76 13.73
N GLU A 79 -1.71 -14.34 14.52
CA GLU A 79 -2.12 -15.75 14.40
C GLU A 79 -2.88 -16.08 13.10
N ASP A 80 -3.47 -15.10 12.43
CA ASP A 80 -4.21 -15.31 11.18
C ASP A 80 -3.32 -15.13 9.94
N LEU A 81 -2.07 -14.66 10.10
CA LEU A 81 -1.13 -14.45 9.00
C LEU A 81 -0.71 -15.81 8.45
N HIS A 82 -1.18 -16.11 7.23
CA HIS A 82 -0.77 -17.29 6.49
C HIS A 82 0.64 -17.12 5.93
N GLU A 83 0.87 -15.99 5.25
CA GLU A 83 2.13 -15.73 4.56
C GLU A 83 2.38 -14.22 4.41
N ARG A 84 3.66 -13.83 4.42
CA ARG A 84 4.10 -12.49 4.05
C ARG A 84 5.08 -12.61 2.89
N LEU A 85 4.69 -12.05 1.75
CA LEU A 85 5.47 -12.11 0.52
C LEU A 85 6.08 -10.75 0.23
N GLU A 86 7.35 -10.75 -0.14
CA GLU A 86 8.00 -9.58 -0.73
C GLU A 86 7.63 -9.49 -2.22
N LEU A 87 6.98 -8.40 -2.63
CA LEU A 87 6.61 -8.20 -4.04
C LEU A 87 7.71 -7.47 -4.82
N GLY A 88 8.50 -6.65 -4.13
CA GLY A 88 9.61 -5.89 -4.70
C GLY A 88 9.80 -4.53 -4.04
N ASP A 89 10.76 -3.79 -4.56
CA ASP A 89 11.13 -2.46 -4.07
C ASP A 89 10.50 -1.35 -4.91
N PHE A 90 9.89 -0.39 -4.22
CA PHE A 90 9.31 0.80 -4.81
C PHE A 90 10.19 2.02 -4.57
N GLU A 91 10.62 2.64 -5.67
CA GLU A 91 11.35 3.91 -5.66
C GLU A 91 10.38 5.08 -5.85
N GLY A 92 10.01 5.73 -4.75
CA GLY A 92 9.11 6.86 -4.80
C GLY A 92 8.88 7.53 -3.47
N SER A 93 8.00 8.53 -3.43
CA SER A 93 7.59 9.19 -2.19
C SER A 93 6.29 8.61 -1.65
N MET A 94 6.05 8.74 -0.34
CA MET A 94 4.74 8.39 0.24
C MET A 94 3.59 9.25 -0.33
N ASN A 95 3.88 10.43 -0.89
CA ASN A 95 2.88 11.24 -1.58
C ASN A 95 2.39 10.52 -2.86
N LEU A 96 3.31 9.91 -3.61
CA LEU A 96 2.95 9.10 -4.78
C LEU A 96 2.14 7.86 -4.38
N VAL A 97 2.53 7.18 -3.29
CA VAL A 97 1.74 6.07 -2.73
C VAL A 97 0.32 6.53 -2.37
N ASN A 98 0.19 7.63 -1.64
CA ASN A 98 -1.10 8.17 -1.25
C ASN A 98 -1.93 8.61 -2.47
N GLN A 99 -1.30 9.15 -3.51
CA GLN A 99 -1.95 9.48 -4.77
C GLN A 99 -2.54 8.22 -5.43
N ARG A 100 -1.74 7.16 -5.59
CA ARG A 100 -2.22 5.89 -6.17
C ARG A 100 -3.38 5.28 -5.40
N VAL A 101 -3.31 5.30 -4.07
CA VAL A 101 -4.42 4.86 -3.21
C VAL A 101 -5.66 5.72 -3.42
N SER A 102 -5.50 7.04 -3.57
CA SER A 102 -6.62 7.95 -3.82
C SER A 102 -7.27 7.74 -5.19
N GLU A 103 -6.50 7.36 -6.21
CA GLU A 103 -7.01 6.99 -7.53
C GLU A 103 -7.84 5.69 -7.42
N LEU A 104 -7.29 4.66 -6.76
CA LEU A 104 -7.97 3.38 -6.57
C LEU A 104 -9.23 3.48 -5.70
N ARG A 105 -9.31 4.43 -4.77
CA ARG A 105 -10.52 4.66 -3.97
C ARG A 105 -11.78 4.97 -4.80
N GLN A 106 -11.62 5.43 -6.04
CA GLN A 106 -12.75 5.69 -6.91
C GLN A 106 -13.38 4.40 -7.45
N GLU A 107 -12.54 3.39 -7.74
CA GLU A 107 -12.96 2.06 -8.18
C GLU A 107 -13.39 1.20 -6.97
N PHE A 108 -12.58 1.23 -5.91
CA PHE A 108 -12.78 0.49 -4.66
C PHE A 108 -13.54 1.34 -3.62
N ALA A 109 -14.71 1.83 -4.02
CA ALA A 109 -15.57 2.66 -3.19
C ALA A 109 -16.33 1.86 -2.11
N PRO A 110 -16.80 2.52 -1.02
CA PRO A 110 -17.66 1.85 -0.03
C PRO A 110 -18.92 1.26 -0.68
N GLY A 111 -19.32 0.07 -0.25
CA GLY A 111 -20.48 -0.66 -0.78
C GLY A 111 -20.27 -1.36 -2.12
N THR A 112 -19.09 -1.26 -2.74
CA THR A 112 -18.79 -1.98 -4.01
C THR A 112 -18.12 -3.33 -3.80
N TYR A 113 -17.91 -3.73 -2.55
CA TYR A 113 -17.23 -4.97 -2.19
C TYR A 113 -18.02 -6.20 -2.64
N ASN A 114 -17.39 -7.05 -3.45
CA ASN A 114 -17.91 -8.32 -3.91
C ASN A 114 -16.87 -9.41 -3.72
N VAL A 115 -17.22 -10.46 -2.97
CA VAL A 115 -16.32 -11.57 -2.63
C VAL A 115 -15.68 -12.22 -3.87
N LEU A 116 -16.40 -12.30 -4.99
CA LEU A 116 -15.93 -12.97 -6.20
C LEU A 116 -15.25 -12.01 -7.18
N THR A 117 -15.83 -10.83 -7.42
CA THR A 117 -15.43 -9.97 -8.54
C THR A 117 -14.70 -8.69 -8.15
N GLN A 118 -14.76 -8.28 -6.88
CA GLN A 118 -14.17 -7.03 -6.41
C GLN A 118 -13.93 -7.10 -4.90
N ASN A 119 -12.84 -7.76 -4.51
CA ASN A 119 -12.48 -8.02 -3.13
C ASN A 119 -11.10 -7.44 -2.78
N CYS A 120 -10.62 -7.68 -1.55
CA CYS A 120 -9.30 -7.23 -1.10
C CYS A 120 -8.12 -7.72 -1.97
N ASN A 121 -8.23 -8.90 -2.60
CA ASN A 121 -7.21 -9.45 -3.48
C ASN A 121 -7.16 -8.68 -4.80
N HIS A 122 -8.32 -8.29 -5.34
CA HIS A 122 -8.39 -7.42 -6.53
C HIS A 122 -7.76 -6.06 -6.27
N PHE A 123 -8.07 -5.46 -5.10
CA PHE A 123 -7.44 -4.23 -4.68
C PHE A 123 -5.92 -4.37 -4.53
N SER A 124 -5.46 -5.43 -3.84
CA SER A 124 -4.02 -5.67 -3.64
C SER A 124 -3.29 -5.89 -4.97
N ASN A 125 -3.93 -6.57 -5.92
CA ASN A 125 -3.41 -6.75 -7.28
C ASN A 125 -3.32 -5.42 -8.04
N ALA A 126 -4.38 -4.61 -8.03
CA ALA A 126 -4.40 -3.31 -8.70
C ALA A 126 -3.36 -2.36 -8.09
N PHE A 127 -3.22 -2.36 -6.77
CA PHE A 127 -2.32 -1.47 -6.06
C PHE A 127 -0.85 -1.85 -6.23
N SER A 128 -0.52 -3.15 -6.12
CA SER A 128 0.84 -3.63 -6.43
C SER A 128 1.21 -3.36 -7.89
N THR A 129 0.30 -3.60 -8.83
CA THR A 129 0.52 -3.30 -10.26
C THR A 129 0.76 -1.80 -10.48
N ALA A 130 0.00 -0.93 -9.81
CA ALA A 130 0.14 0.52 -9.94
C ALA A 130 1.47 1.06 -9.40
N LEU A 131 2.10 0.37 -8.43
CA LEU A 131 3.36 0.78 -7.83
C LEU A 131 4.59 0.11 -8.44
N LEU A 132 4.51 -1.20 -8.72
CA LEU A 132 5.65 -2.03 -9.13
C LEU A 132 5.56 -2.54 -10.57
N GLY A 133 4.39 -2.42 -11.21
CA GLY A 133 4.12 -3.06 -12.50
C GLY A 133 3.95 -4.58 -12.42
N VAL A 134 3.92 -5.16 -11.22
CA VAL A 134 3.68 -6.60 -10.97
C VAL A 134 2.47 -6.79 -10.08
N GLY A 135 1.67 -7.82 -10.38
CA GLY A 135 0.50 -8.20 -9.60
C GLY A 135 0.84 -9.15 -8.44
N ILE A 136 -0.19 -9.57 -7.72
CA ILE A 136 -0.05 -10.56 -6.64
C ILE A 136 -0.08 -11.99 -7.20
N PRO A 137 0.44 -13.00 -6.47
CA PRO A 137 0.40 -14.38 -6.93
C PRO A 137 -1.03 -14.88 -7.18
N ALA A 138 -1.24 -15.56 -8.30
CA ALA A 138 -2.56 -16.03 -8.74
C ALA A 138 -3.25 -16.95 -7.71
N TRP A 139 -2.47 -17.64 -6.86
CA TRP A 139 -3.02 -18.51 -5.83
C TRP A 139 -3.78 -17.78 -4.74
N VAL A 140 -3.44 -16.50 -4.48
CA VAL A 140 -4.10 -15.67 -3.46
C VAL A 140 -5.55 -15.38 -3.84
N ASN A 141 -5.85 -15.27 -5.14
CA ASN A 141 -7.20 -14.98 -5.65
C ASN A 141 -7.86 -16.18 -6.35
N ARG A 142 -7.49 -17.42 -5.98
CA ARG A 142 -7.90 -18.64 -6.69
C ARG A 142 -9.42 -18.84 -6.83
N MET A 143 -10.23 -18.28 -5.94
CA MET A 143 -11.69 -18.41 -6.02
C MET A 143 -12.37 -17.38 -6.93
N ALA A 144 -11.76 -16.22 -7.16
CA ALA A 144 -12.28 -15.26 -8.14
C ALA A 144 -12.13 -15.78 -9.58
N GLY A 145 -11.08 -16.56 -9.84
CA GLY A 145 -10.82 -17.15 -11.16
C GLY A 145 -11.52 -18.47 -11.44
N PHE A 146 -12.08 -19.15 -10.43
CA PHE A 146 -12.70 -20.47 -10.61
C PHE A 146 -14.17 -20.39 -11.09
N MET A 147 -14.79 -19.20 -11.07
CA MET A 147 -16.20 -19.01 -11.44
C MET A 147 -16.37 -18.10 -12.67
N SER A 148 -15.41 -18.13 -13.57
CA SER A 148 -15.47 -17.47 -14.88
C SER A 148 -15.29 -18.49 -16.01
N TRP A 149 -16.19 -19.47 -16.13
CA TRP A 149 -16.41 -20.31 -17.33
C TRP A 149 -17.86 -20.78 -17.37
#